data_AF-A0A9P6TKF8-F1
#
_entry.id   AF-A0A9P6TKF8-F1
#
_cell.length_a   1.000
_cell.length_b   1.000
_cell.length_c   1.000
_cell.angle_alpha   90.00
_cell.angle_beta   90.00
_cell.angle_gamma   90.00
#
_symmetry.space_group_name_H-M   'P 1'
#
loop_
_entity.id
_entity.type
_entity.pdbx_description
1 polymer ?
#
loop_
_entity_poly.entity_id
_entity_poly.type
_entity_poly.pdbx_seq_one_letter_code
_entity_poly.pdbx_strand_id
1 'polypeptide(L)'
;MCTTHQVGSKRMLTSQLNTARKTRKAPHELLTEAEKKANHIASEQKRRQNIRMGFDQLIEIVPTLNHGGRSEALVLQQSVDHIKYLLSVKNDLKEQIRELQQFLGEANYDEDDAS
;
A
#
# COMPACT_ATOMS: atom_id res chain seq x y z
N MET A 1 47.52 -0.77 23.21
CA MET A 1 47.44 0.66 23.57
C MET A 1 47.83 1.49 22.36
N CYS A 2 46.91 2.24 21.78
CA CYS A 2 47.20 3.51 21.14
C CYS A 2 45.88 4.26 21.01
N THR A 3 45.83 5.39 21.69
CA THR A 3 44.73 6.33 21.82
C THR A 3 44.90 7.41 20.76
N THR A 4 43.84 7.78 20.06
CA THR A 4 43.77 9.11 19.45
C THR A 4 42.32 9.59 19.42
N HIS A 5 42.07 10.61 20.24
CA HIS A 5 40.90 11.48 20.21
C HIS A 5 41.07 12.53 19.10
N GLN A 6 39.95 13.01 18.54
CA GLN A 6 39.45 14.39 18.72
C GLN A 6 38.68 14.92 17.47
N VAL A 7 37.40 15.24 17.73
CA VAL A 7 36.45 16.23 17.17
C VAL A 7 36.18 16.42 15.67
N GLY A 8 34.89 16.64 15.39
CA GLY A 8 34.44 17.40 14.23
C GLY A 8 32.93 17.33 14.01
N SER A 9 32.14 18.02 14.84
CA SER A 9 30.72 18.24 14.58
C SER A 9 30.56 19.27 13.45
N LYS A 10 29.94 18.89 12.33
CA LYS A 10 29.34 19.81 11.36
C LYS A 10 28.04 19.21 10.84
N ARG A 11 26.90 19.75 11.30
CA ARG A 11 25.64 19.68 10.56
C ARG A 11 25.77 20.58 9.34
N MET A 12 25.40 20.09 8.16
CA MET A 12 24.54 20.83 7.23
C MET A 12 24.30 20.05 5.92
N LEU A 13 23.02 20.03 5.56
CA LEU A 13 22.46 20.10 4.20
C LEU A 13 22.47 18.86 3.30
N THR A 14 21.23 18.43 3.04
CA THR A 14 20.71 17.78 1.82
C THR A 14 21.71 17.69 0.66
N SER A 15 22.21 16.48 0.40
CA SER A 15 22.88 16.16 -0.85
C SER A 15 22.11 15.06 -1.57
N GLN A 16 21.58 15.44 -2.73
CA GLN A 16 21.12 14.58 -3.81
C GLN A 16 21.91 13.26 -3.86
N LEU A 17 21.19 12.13 -3.86
CA LEU A 17 21.79 10.82 -4.04
C LEU A 17 22.30 10.68 -5.49
N ASN A 18 23.55 11.09 -5.64
CA ASN A 18 24.43 10.69 -6.72
C ASN A 18 24.67 9.18 -6.61
N THR A 19 23.81 8.36 -7.23
CA THR A 19 24.11 6.94 -7.40
C THR A 19 24.83 6.73 -8.73
N ALA A 20 26.13 6.50 -8.57
CA ALA A 20 27.06 5.81 -9.45
C ALA A 20 26.62 5.55 -10.90
N ARG A 21 27.38 6.17 -11.81
CA ARG A 21 27.65 5.75 -13.21
C ARG A 21 27.10 4.37 -13.55
N LYS A 22 26.00 4.33 -14.32
CA LYS A 22 25.64 3.20 -15.17
C LYS A 22 26.85 2.87 -16.06
N THR A 23 27.61 1.83 -15.71
CA THR A 23 28.43 1.13 -16.69
C THR A 23 27.46 0.63 -17.75
N ARG A 24 27.56 1.21 -18.95
CA ARG A 24 26.77 0.83 -20.12
C ARG A 24 27.00 -0.66 -20.35
N LYS A 25 25.99 -1.49 -20.07
CA LYS A 25 26.04 -2.93 -20.35
C LYS A 25 26.30 -3.11 -21.85
N ALA A 26 27.27 -3.96 -22.16
CA ALA A 26 27.64 -4.36 -23.51
C ALA A 26 26.41 -4.88 -24.28
N PRO A 27 26.41 -4.80 -25.63
CA PRO A 27 25.24 -5.11 -26.44
C PRO A 27 24.79 -6.56 -26.25
N HIS A 28 23.65 -6.73 -25.57
CA HIS A 28 22.74 -7.88 -25.60
C HIS A 28 23.40 -9.28 -25.54
N GLU A 29 24.09 -9.60 -24.44
CA GLU A 29 24.19 -11.01 -24.05
C GLU A 29 22.80 -11.49 -23.66
N LEU A 30 22.26 -12.40 -24.47
CA LEU A 30 21.06 -13.16 -24.14
C LEU A 30 21.32 -13.87 -22.79
N LEU A 31 20.41 -13.70 -21.84
CA LEU A 31 20.47 -14.40 -20.55
C LEU A 31 20.67 -15.89 -20.81
N THR A 32 21.63 -16.50 -20.12
CA THR A 32 21.81 -17.95 -20.15
C THR A 32 20.55 -18.65 -19.63
N GLU A 33 20.33 -19.91 -20.01
CA GLU A 33 19.16 -20.66 -19.53
C GLU A 33 19.14 -20.79 -17.99
N ALA A 34 20.31 -20.87 -17.36
CA ALA A 34 20.45 -20.83 -15.91
C ALA A 34 20.01 -19.49 -15.31
N GLU A 35 20.43 -18.37 -15.92
CA GLU A 35 20.03 -17.02 -15.49
C GLU A 35 18.54 -16.76 -15.71
N LYS A 36 17.97 -17.18 -16.84
CA LYS A 36 16.52 -17.10 -17.10
C LYS A 36 15.74 -17.85 -16.03
N LYS A 37 16.14 -19.08 -15.71
CA LYS A 37 15.51 -19.90 -14.67
C LYS A 37 15.59 -19.23 -13.29
N ALA A 38 16.76 -18.70 -12.93
CA ALA A 38 16.95 -17.98 -11.68
C ALA A 38 16.08 -16.71 -11.61
N ASN A 39 16.03 -15.93 -12.68
CA ASN A 39 15.24 -14.71 -12.74
C ASN A 39 13.73 -14.99 -12.68
N HIS A 40 13.28 -16.06 -13.33
CA HIS A 40 11.89 -16.51 -13.26
C HIS A 40 11.50 -16.89 -11.81
N ILE A 41 12.32 -17.67 -11.11
CA ILE A 41 12.09 -18.04 -9.71
C ILE A 41 12.04 -16.79 -8.82
N ALA A 42 12.99 -15.87 -8.97
CA ALA A 42 13.04 -14.64 -8.18
C ALA A 42 11.82 -13.73 -8.44
N SER A 43 11.43 -13.57 -9.71
CA SER A 43 10.26 -12.78 -10.10
C SER A 43 8.98 -13.39 -9.52
N GLU A 44 8.87 -14.71 -9.55
CA GLU A 44 7.72 -15.43 -9.01
C GLU A 44 7.62 -15.33 -7.48
N GLN A 45 8.75 -15.46 -6.78
CA GLN A 45 8.81 -15.25 -5.33
C GLN A 45 8.37 -13.84 -4.96
N LYS A 46 8.87 -12.82 -5.66
CA LYS A 46 8.46 -11.43 -5.45
C LYS A 46 6.96 -11.24 -5.72
N ARG A 47 6.42 -11.83 -6.80
CA ARG A 47 4.99 -11.78 -7.12
C ARG A 47 4.16 -12.37 -5.96
N ARG A 48 4.54 -13.53 -5.47
CA ARG A 48 3.86 -14.21 -4.35
C ARG A 48 3.95 -13.43 -3.04
N GLN A 49 5.09 -12.82 -2.77
CA GLN A 49 5.26 -11.97 -1.59
C GLN A 49 4.34 -10.74 -1.64
N ASN A 50 4.27 -10.07 -2.79
CA ASN A 50 3.37 -8.93 -2.97
C ASN A 50 1.90 -9.31 -2.77
N ILE A 51 1.48 -10.47 -3.29
CA ILE A 51 0.11 -10.97 -3.09
C ILE A 51 -0.16 -11.21 -1.60
N ARG A 52 0.77 -11.86 -0.88
CA ARG A 52 0.64 -12.10 0.56
C ARG A 52 0.52 -10.79 1.34
N MET A 53 1.35 -9.80 1.03
CA MET A 53 1.27 -8.48 1.67
C MET A 53 -0.09 -7.82 1.44
N GLY A 54 -0.69 -7.98 0.25
CA GLY A 54 -2.05 -7.49 -0.01
C GLY A 54 -3.10 -8.17 0.87
N PHE A 55 -3.01 -9.48 1.07
CA PHE A 55 -3.88 -10.20 2.00
C PHE A 55 -3.68 -9.78 3.47
N ASP A 56 -2.43 -9.56 3.88
CA ASP A 56 -2.13 -9.08 5.24
C ASP A 56 -2.77 -7.70 5.50
N GLN A 57 -2.72 -6.79 4.51
CA GLN A 57 -3.40 -5.50 4.57
C GLN A 57 -4.93 -5.64 4.65
N LEU A 58 -5.52 -6.55 3.87
CA LEU A 58 -6.97 -6.80 3.93
C LEU A 58 -7.39 -7.30 5.32
N ILE A 59 -6.59 -8.16 5.95
CA ILE A 59 -6.86 -8.66 7.30
C ILE A 59 -6.81 -7.52 8.32
N GLU A 60 -5.85 -6.60 8.20
CA GLU A 60 -5.69 -5.47 9.13
C GLU A 60 -6.85 -4.47 9.06
N ILE A 61 -7.33 -4.15 7.85
CA ILE A 61 -8.36 -3.11 7.67
C ILE A 61 -9.79 -3.63 7.89
N VAL A 62 -10.02 -4.93 7.77
CA VAL A 62 -11.37 -5.53 7.88
C VAL A 62 -11.59 -6.04 9.30
N PRO A 63 -12.41 -5.38 10.14
CA PRO A 63 -12.50 -5.67 11.58
C PRO A 63 -12.93 -7.10 11.92
N THR A 64 -13.72 -7.71 11.05
CA THR A 64 -14.24 -9.08 11.19
C THR A 64 -13.17 -10.16 11.00
N LEU A 65 -12.00 -9.83 10.41
CA LEU A 65 -10.91 -10.78 10.19
C LEU A 65 -9.88 -10.85 11.35
N ASN A 66 -9.93 -9.91 12.30
CA ASN A 66 -8.94 -9.79 13.39
C ASN A 66 -8.82 -11.02 14.31
N HIS A 67 -9.83 -11.89 14.37
CA HIS A 67 -9.96 -12.90 15.43
C HIS A 67 -9.94 -14.35 14.96
N GLY A 68 -9.80 -14.67 13.66
CA GLY A 68 -9.79 -16.09 13.29
C GLY A 68 -10.00 -16.51 11.84
N GLY A 69 -9.99 -15.60 10.85
CA GLY A 69 -10.15 -15.98 9.45
C GLY A 69 -8.92 -15.63 8.60
N ARG A 70 -8.10 -16.63 8.23
CA ARG A 70 -6.90 -16.43 7.38
C ARG A 70 -6.92 -17.16 6.05
N SER A 71 -7.98 -17.89 5.72
CA SER A 71 -8.07 -18.51 4.39
C SER A 71 -8.32 -17.42 3.34
N GLU A 72 -7.62 -17.50 2.21
CA GLU A 72 -7.69 -16.48 1.14
C GLU A 72 -9.14 -16.25 0.69
N ALA A 73 -9.92 -17.33 0.53
CA ALA A 73 -11.33 -17.25 0.16
C ALA A 73 -12.19 -16.49 1.20
N LEU A 74 -11.95 -16.73 2.50
CA LEU A 74 -12.69 -16.05 3.57
C LEU A 74 -12.30 -14.59 3.67
N VAL A 75 -11.00 -14.27 3.50
CA VAL A 75 -10.53 -12.88 3.48
C VAL A 75 -11.24 -12.11 2.38
N LEU A 76 -11.26 -12.63 1.14
CA LEU A 76 -11.93 -11.97 0.02
C LEU A 76 -13.43 -11.79 0.27
N GLN A 77 -14.13 -12.85 0.74
CA GLN A 77 -15.56 -12.78 1.03
C GLN A 77 -15.85 -11.70 2.08
N GLN A 78 -15.11 -11.72 3.18
CA GLN A 78 -15.32 -10.80 4.29
C GLN A 78 -14.97 -9.36 3.93
N SER A 79 -13.97 -9.14 3.05
CA SER A 79 -13.66 -7.83 2.48
C SER A 79 -14.82 -7.29 1.64
N VAL A 80 -15.44 -8.12 0.78
CA VAL A 80 -16.61 -7.70 -0.01
C VAL A 80 -17.78 -7.32 0.90
N ASP A 81 -18.04 -8.11 1.93
CA ASP A 81 -19.12 -7.84 2.89
C ASP A 81 -18.86 -6.55 3.67
N HIS A 82 -17.60 -6.28 4.04
CA HIS A 82 -17.22 -5.04 4.69
C HIS A 82 -17.40 -3.81 3.77
N ILE A 83 -17.06 -3.91 2.48
CA ILE A 83 -17.29 -2.84 1.50
C ILE A 83 -18.79 -2.53 1.40
N LYS A 84 -19.64 -3.55 1.31
CA LYS A 84 -21.11 -3.37 1.27
C LYS A 84 -21.63 -2.68 2.53
N TYR A 85 -21.13 -3.08 3.69
CA TYR A 85 -21.45 -2.43 4.97
C TYR A 85 -21.05 -0.95 4.96
N LEU A 86 -19.82 -0.62 4.55
CA LEU A 86 -19.35 0.77 4.48
C LEU A 86 -20.19 1.62 3.52
N LEU A 87 -20.64 1.06 2.39
CA LEU A 87 -21.54 1.75 1.47
C LEU A 87 -22.91 2.05 2.09
N SER A 88 -23.47 1.10 2.85
CA SER A 88 -24.71 1.33 3.61
C SER A 88 -24.52 2.45 4.63
N VAL A 89 -23.49 2.35 5.47
CA VAL A 89 -23.19 3.37 6.50
C VAL A 89 -22.98 4.75 5.87
N LYS A 90 -22.27 4.82 4.74
CA LYS A 90 -22.09 6.08 4.00
C LYS A 90 -23.43 6.68 3.57
N ASN A 91 -24.34 5.86 3.04
CA ASN A 91 -25.65 6.32 2.60
C ASN A 91 -26.52 6.78 3.78
N ASP A 92 -26.52 6.02 4.87
CA ASP A 92 -27.28 6.34 6.09
C ASP A 92 -26.77 7.65 6.71
N LEU A 93 -25.45 7.88 6.72
CA LEU A 93 -24.87 9.13 7.20
C LEU A 93 -25.20 10.31 6.27
N LYS A 94 -25.20 10.10 4.94
CA LYS A 94 -25.62 11.13 3.99
C LYS A 94 -27.09 11.51 4.17
N GLU A 95 -27.95 10.53 4.45
CA GLU A 95 -29.36 10.79 4.75
C GLU A 95 -29.51 11.59 6.05
N GLN A 96 -28.83 11.20 7.12
CA GLN A 96 -28.82 11.96 8.38
C GLN A 96 -28.32 13.40 8.19
N ILE A 97 -27.28 13.62 7.38
CA ILE A 97 -26.79 14.96 7.06
C ILE A 97 -27.87 15.78 6.34
N ARG A 98 -28.54 15.20 5.34
CA ARG A 98 -29.63 15.89 4.61
C ARG A 98 -30.80 16.25 5.51
N GLU A 99 -31.20 15.37 6.40
CA GLU A 99 -32.26 15.63 7.38
C GLU A 99 -31.88 16.77 8.33
N LEU A 100 -30.65 16.77 8.84
CA LEU A 100 -30.14 17.83 9.71
C LEU A 100 -29.99 19.17 8.97
N GLN A 101 -29.52 19.16 7.72
CA GLN A 101 -29.44 20.37 6.88
C GLN A 101 -30.83 20.94 6.60
N GLN A 102 -31.80 20.07 6.29
CA GLN A 102 -33.20 20.47 6.11
C GLN A 102 -33.78 21.08 7.40
N PHE A 103 -33.45 20.50 8.56
CA PHE A 103 -33.88 21.02 9.86
C PHE A 103 -33.25 22.38 10.18
N LEU A 104 -31.99 22.58 9.82
CA LEU A 104 -31.25 23.84 10.06
C LEU A 104 -31.55 24.93 9.00
N GLY A 105 -32.25 24.58 7.92
CA GLY A 105 -32.57 25.51 6.83
C GLY A 105 -31.37 25.88 5.95
N GLU A 106 -30.29 25.09 6.00
CA GLU A 106 -29.14 25.27 5.12
C GLU A 106 -29.46 24.66 3.75
N ALA A 107 -29.17 25.39 2.67
CA ALA A 107 -29.40 24.92 1.31
C ALA A 107 -28.59 23.63 1.07
N ASN A 108 -29.24 22.57 0.56
CA ASN A 108 -28.59 21.31 0.19
C ASN A 108 -27.48 21.59 -0.85
N TYR A 109 -26.23 21.44 -0.44
CA TYR A 109 -25.09 21.33 -1.34
C TYR A 109 -24.82 19.84 -1.54
N ASP A 110 -25.46 19.25 -2.54
CA ASP A 110 -25.16 17.89 -2.99
C ASP A 110 -23.79 17.89 -3.69
N GLU A 111 -22.70 17.75 -2.93
CA GLU A 111 -21.30 17.71 -3.39
C GLU A 111 -20.89 16.37 -4.05
N ASP A 112 -21.79 15.68 -4.75
CA ASP A 112 -21.51 14.30 -5.21
C ASP A 112 -21.96 13.95 -6.65
N ASP A 113 -22.12 14.93 -7.56
CA ASP A 113 -22.13 14.65 -9.02
C ASP A 113 -20.77 14.99 -9.68
N ALA A 114 -19.67 14.66 -8.99
CA ALA A 114 -18.32 14.81 -9.53
C ALA A 114 -17.49 13.51 -9.39
N SER A 115 -17.43 12.80 -10.52
CA SER A 115 -16.50 11.72 -10.95
C SER A 115 -16.79 10.28 -10.53
#